data_AF-A0ABD2NQV2-F1
#
_entry.id   AF-A0ABD2NQV2-F1
#
_cell.length_a   1.000
_cell.length_b   1.000
_cell.length_c   1.000
_cell.angle_alpha   90.00
_cell.angle_beta   90.00
_cell.angle_gamma   90.00
#
_symmetry.space_group_name_H-M   'P 1'
#
loop_
_entity.id
_entity.type
_entity.pdbx_description
1 polymer ?
#
loop_
_entity_poly.entity_id
_entity_poly.type
_entity_poly.pdbx_seq_one_letter_code
_entity_poly.pdbx_strand_id
1 'polypeptide(L)'
;MAGYELVSHLSRESPYGGSCVFAVPEADMEDVPQALELSRKGHIVISTAVSHKLKIIVVGIYRSPSGNTEIFLDNLGCVWERLANYTEYKATNMWGLYYQFRSELSIS
;
A
#
# COMPACT_ATOMS: atom_id res chain seq x y z
N MET A 1 5.03 -21.36 15.06
CA MET A 1 4.61 -19.96 14.87
C MET A 1 4.54 -19.74 13.38
N ALA A 2 3.38 -19.40 12.82
CA ALA A 2 3.31 -18.98 11.42
C ALA A 2 4.02 -17.62 11.34
N GLY A 3 5.15 -17.56 10.63
CA GLY A 3 5.87 -16.32 10.38
C GLY A 3 5.10 -15.47 9.38
N TYR A 4 5.29 -14.16 9.42
CA TYR A 4 4.84 -13.29 8.34
C TYR A 4 5.83 -13.39 7.17
N GLU A 5 5.30 -13.42 5.95
CA GLU A 5 6.05 -13.41 4.70
C GLU A 5 5.85 -12.08 3.97
N LEU A 6 6.89 -11.59 3.31
CA LEU A 6 6.80 -10.39 2.48
C LEU A 6 6.09 -10.73 1.17
N VAL A 7 4.97 -10.08 0.89
CA VAL A 7 4.16 -10.31 -0.32
C VAL A 7 4.45 -9.27 -1.39
N SER A 8 4.40 -7.98 -1.01
CA SER A 8 4.59 -6.86 -1.93
C SER A 8 5.45 -5.80 -1.26
N HIS A 9 6.34 -5.15 -2.00
CA HIS A 9 7.08 -4.00 -1.50
C HIS A 9 7.52 -3.10 -2.64
N LEU A 10 7.65 -1.82 -2.31
CA LEU A 10 8.31 -0.84 -3.16
C LEU A 10 9.10 0.12 -2.29
N SER A 11 10.40 0.19 -2.53
CA SER A 11 11.29 1.16 -1.90
C SER A 11 11.50 2.36 -2.82
N ARG A 12 11.70 3.54 -2.24
CA ARG A 12 12.12 4.70 -3.02
C ARG A 12 13.59 4.56 -3.43
N GLU A 13 13.98 5.25 -4.49
CA GLU A 13 15.39 5.50 -4.82
C GLU A 13 16.10 6.37 -3.76
N SER A 14 15.35 7.00 -2.86
CA SER A 14 15.87 7.78 -1.72
C SER A 14 16.06 6.87 -0.50
N PRO A 15 17.05 7.11 0.38
CA PRO A 15 17.33 6.29 1.57
C PRO A 15 16.17 6.19 2.58
N TYR A 16 15.12 7.02 2.44
CA TYR A 16 13.97 7.02 3.33
C TYR A 16 12.65 6.85 2.57
N GLY A 17 11.91 5.82 3.01
CA GLY A 17 10.51 5.61 2.63
C GLY A 17 10.30 4.49 1.63
N GLY A 18 9.13 3.88 1.74
CA GLY A 18 8.71 2.74 0.96
C GLY A 18 7.40 2.23 1.51
N SER A 19 6.81 1.29 0.79
CA SER A 19 5.66 0.54 1.27
C SER A 19 5.96 -0.95 1.20
N CYS A 20 5.30 -1.73 2.06
CA CYS A 20 5.38 -3.17 2.06
C CYS A 20 4.10 -3.77 2.62
N VAL A 21 3.78 -4.98 2.18
CA VAL A 21 2.70 -5.81 2.69
C VAL A 21 3.30 -7.14 3.13
N PHE A 22 3.10 -7.47 4.39
CA PHE A 22 3.43 -8.77 4.96
C PHE A 22 2.14 -9.53 5.25
N ALA A 23 2.13 -10.83 5.03
CA ALA A 23 0.98 -11.69 5.33
C ALA A 23 1.42 -13.02 5.94
N VAL A 24 0.55 -13.62 6.74
CA VAL A 24 0.73 -15.01 7.15
C VAL A 24 0.40 -15.94 5.97
N PRO A 25 1.09 -17.08 5.78
CA PRO A 25 0.88 -17.97 4.64
C PRO A 25 -0.58 -18.40 4.45
N GLU A 26 -1.32 -18.58 5.56
CA GLU A 26 -2.72 -19.00 5.54
C GLU A 26 -3.66 -17.97 4.92
N ALA A 27 -3.23 -16.71 4.81
CA ALA A 27 -3.98 -15.65 4.18
C ALA A 27 -4.03 -15.77 2.65
N ASP A 28 -3.13 -16.54 2.04
CA ASP A 28 -3.12 -16.82 0.58
C ASP A 28 -3.15 -15.51 -0.22
N MET A 29 -2.09 -14.72 -0.05
CA MET A 29 -1.97 -13.36 -0.58
C MET A 29 -1.00 -13.32 -1.77
N GLU A 30 -1.41 -12.66 -2.84
CA GLU A 30 -0.64 -12.48 -4.07
C GLU A 30 -0.34 -10.99 -4.29
N ASP A 31 0.85 -10.67 -4.81
CA ASP A 31 1.20 -9.31 -5.22
C ASP A 31 0.34 -8.84 -6.40
N VAL A 32 0.11 -7.53 -6.51
CA VAL A 32 -0.56 -6.89 -7.65
C VAL A 32 0.42 -5.93 -8.33
N PRO A 33 1.35 -6.42 -9.18
CA PRO A 33 2.42 -5.58 -9.74
C PRO A 33 1.92 -4.39 -10.55
N GLN A 34 0.75 -4.50 -11.18
CA GLN A 34 0.14 -3.41 -11.96
C GLN A 34 -0.24 -2.21 -11.08
N ALA A 35 -0.46 -2.43 -9.77
CA ALA A 35 -0.73 -1.36 -8.83
C ALA A 35 0.51 -0.48 -8.59
N LEU A 36 1.72 -0.93 -8.92
CA LEU A 36 2.93 -0.12 -8.83
C LEU A 36 2.87 1.13 -9.73
N GLU A 37 2.13 1.09 -10.84
CA GLU A 37 1.90 2.23 -11.72
C GLU A 37 1.16 3.40 -11.05
N LEU A 38 0.48 3.12 -9.94
CA LEU A 38 -0.19 4.12 -9.12
C LEU A 38 0.81 4.89 -8.24
N SER A 39 2.03 4.39 -8.08
CA SER A 39 3.09 5.12 -7.39
C SER A 39 3.52 6.33 -8.21
N ARG A 40 3.82 7.43 -7.53
CA ARG A 40 4.28 8.68 -8.14
C ARG A 40 5.61 9.07 -7.51
N LYS A 41 6.68 9.02 -8.30
CA LYS A 41 8.04 9.37 -7.86
C LYS A 41 8.02 10.71 -7.13
N GLY A 42 8.55 10.73 -5.90
CA GLY A 42 8.57 11.94 -5.07
C GLY A 42 7.38 12.11 -4.12
N HIS A 43 6.22 11.52 -4.43
CA HIS A 43 4.96 11.81 -3.76
C HIS A 43 4.43 10.61 -2.97
N ILE A 44 4.16 9.51 -3.67
CA ILE A 44 3.52 8.31 -3.10
C ILE A 44 4.18 7.03 -3.58
N VAL A 45 4.20 6.05 -2.70
CA VAL A 45 4.72 4.70 -2.95
C VAL A 45 3.67 3.71 -2.50
N ILE A 46 3.31 2.78 -3.39
CA ILE A 46 2.23 1.83 -3.18
C ILE A 46 2.77 0.41 -3.26
N SER A 47 2.29 -0.44 -2.37
CA SER A 47 2.44 -1.89 -2.42
C SER A 47 1.08 -2.52 -2.18
N THR A 48 0.74 -3.55 -2.95
CA THR A 48 -0.62 -4.08 -2.98
C THR A 48 -0.56 -5.59 -2.93
N ALA A 49 -1.43 -6.19 -2.14
CA ALA A 49 -1.64 -7.63 -2.19
C ALA A 49 -3.13 -7.96 -2.17
N VAL A 50 -3.52 -9.06 -2.80
CA VAL A 50 -4.90 -9.54 -2.88
C VAL A 50 -4.97 -10.96 -2.33
N SER A 51 -6.03 -11.27 -1.59
CA SER A 51 -6.41 -12.65 -1.27
C SER A 51 -7.78 -12.94 -1.84
N HIS A 52 -7.82 -13.88 -2.79
CA HIS A 52 -9.07 -14.37 -3.36
C HIS A 52 -9.86 -15.23 -2.36
N LYS A 53 -9.14 -15.94 -1.48
CA LYS A 53 -9.71 -16.73 -0.38
C LYS A 53 -10.45 -15.86 0.61
N LEU A 54 -9.83 -14.77 1.07
CA LEU A 54 -10.40 -13.84 2.04
C LEU A 54 -11.27 -12.75 1.40
N LYS A 55 -11.18 -12.60 0.06
CA LYS A 55 -11.83 -11.55 -0.72
C LYS A 55 -11.45 -10.13 -0.25
N ILE A 56 -10.16 -9.92 -0.02
CA ILE A 56 -9.60 -8.64 0.43
C ILE A 56 -8.50 -8.17 -0.50
N ILE A 57 -8.34 -6.84 -0.57
CA ILE A 57 -7.15 -6.19 -1.11
C ILE A 57 -6.53 -5.40 0.03
N VAL A 58 -5.22 -5.56 0.23
CA VAL A 58 -4.43 -4.76 1.15
C VAL A 58 -3.58 -3.80 0.34
N VAL A 59 -3.65 -2.52 0.68
CA VAL A 59 -2.90 -1.45 0.01
C VAL A 59 -2.05 -0.75 1.05
N GLY A 60 -0.74 -0.98 0.99
CA GLY A 60 0.23 -0.17 1.70
C GLY A 60 0.47 1.12 0.91
N ILE A 61 0.36 2.26 1.57
CA ILE A 61 0.64 3.57 0.95
C ILE A 61 1.58 4.36 1.84
N TYR A 62 2.72 4.75 1.29
CA TYR A 62 3.64 5.69 1.91
C TYR A 62 3.56 7.03 1.19
N ARG A 63 3.42 8.11 1.97
CA ARG A 63 3.53 9.48 1.50
C ARG A 63 4.81 10.10 2.04
N SER A 64 5.59 10.75 1.19
CA SER A 64 6.74 11.56 1.65
C SER A 64 6.25 12.63 2.64
N PRO A 65 6.98 12.92 3.74
CA PRO A 65 6.67 14.04 4.62
C PRO A 65 6.62 15.38 3.88
N SER A 66 7.51 15.55 2.89
CA SER A 66 7.58 16.68 1.96
C SER A 66 6.57 16.63 0.80
N GLY A 67 5.76 15.56 0.71
CA GLY A 67 4.78 15.39 -0.35
C GLY A 67 3.54 16.28 -0.15
N ASN A 68 3.01 16.82 -1.24
CA ASN A 68 1.77 17.60 -1.21
C ASN A 68 0.58 16.70 -0.81
N THR A 69 -0.18 17.13 0.20
CA THR A 69 -1.35 16.42 0.75
C THR A 69 -2.51 16.32 -0.23
N GLU A 70 -2.80 17.36 -1.01
CA GLU A 70 -3.89 17.35 -2.00
C GLU A 70 -3.58 16.35 -3.11
N ILE A 71 -2.34 16.38 -3.63
CA ILE A 71 -1.86 15.38 -4.61
C ILE A 71 -1.97 13.97 -4.04
N PHE A 72 -1.71 13.78 -2.75
CA PHE A 72 -1.87 12.48 -2.10
C PHE A 72 -3.34 12.03 -2.09
N LEU A 73 -4.28 12.91 -1.71
CA LEU A 73 -5.70 12.60 -1.64
C LEU A 73 -6.31 12.32 -3.02
N ASP A 74 -5.93 13.10 -4.04
CA ASP A 74 -6.37 12.87 -5.42
C ASP A 74 -5.89 11.51 -5.94
N ASN A 75 -4.62 11.18 -5.69
CA ASN A 75 -4.09 9.88 -6.07
C ASN A 75 -4.76 8.74 -5.29
N LEU A 76 -5.15 8.94 -4.03
CA LEU A 76 -5.88 7.95 -3.24
C LEU A 76 -7.25 7.63 -3.89
N GLY A 77 -7.93 8.64 -4.42
CA GLY A 77 -9.15 8.47 -5.23
C GLY A 77 -8.90 7.63 -6.48
N CYS A 78 -7.84 7.94 -7.24
CA CYS A 78 -7.47 7.15 -8.42
C CYS A 78 -7.11 5.70 -8.08
N VAL A 79 -6.44 5.46 -6.95
CA VAL A 79 -6.10 4.13 -6.45
C VAL A 79 -7.37 3.35 -6.14
N TRP A 80 -8.32 3.99 -5.45
CA TRP A 80 -9.62 3.39 -5.13
C TRP A 80 -10.39 2.96 -6.38
N GLU A 81 -10.50 3.83 -7.38
CA GLU A 81 -11.17 3.54 -8.65
C GLU A 81 -10.48 2.41 -9.42
N ARG A 82 -9.15 2.45 -9.53
CA ARG A 82 -8.42 1.41 -10.26
C ARG A 82 -8.50 0.06 -9.55
N LEU A 83 -8.35 0.01 -8.22
CA LEU A 83 -8.44 -1.24 -7.47
C LEU A 83 -9.85 -1.83 -7.49
N ALA A 84 -10.89 -0.99 -7.52
CA ALA A 84 -12.26 -1.47 -7.73
C ALA A 84 -12.45 -2.17 -9.09
N ASN A 85 -11.63 -1.84 -10.10
CA ASN A 85 -11.65 -2.53 -11.40
C ASN A 85 -10.84 -3.83 -11.41
N TYR A 86 -9.92 -4.05 -10.46
CA TYR A 86 -9.11 -5.26 -10.37
C TYR A 86 -9.84 -6.43 -9.71
N THR A 87 -10.99 -6.18 -9.09
CA THR A 87 -11.74 -7.23 -8.39
C THR A 87 -13.20 -7.27 -8.81
N GLU A 88 -13.74 -8.48 -9.02
CA GLU A 88 -15.19 -8.74 -9.05
C GLU A 88 -15.87 -8.38 -7.71
N TYR A 89 -15.09 -8.09 -6.67
CA TYR A 89 -15.57 -7.59 -5.38
C TYR A 89 -15.95 -6.12 -5.53
N LYS A 90 -17.26 -5.85 -5.65
CA LYS A 90 -17.80 -4.49 -5.49
C LYS A 90 -17.19 -3.87 -4.22
N ALA A 91 -16.81 -2.60 -4.32
CA ALA A 91 -16.06 -1.77 -3.36
C ALA A 91 -16.62 -1.66 -1.92
N THR A 92 -17.51 -2.55 -1.48
CA THR A 92 -18.30 -2.46 -0.26
C THR A 92 -17.55 -2.82 1.03
N ASN A 93 -16.33 -3.38 0.96
CA ASN A 93 -15.57 -3.81 2.15
C ASN A 93 -14.09 -3.40 2.14
N MET A 94 -13.77 -2.20 1.64
CA MET A 94 -12.41 -1.67 1.77
C MET A 94 -12.23 -0.95 3.12
N TRP A 95 -11.41 -1.54 3.99
CA TRP A 95 -10.96 -0.93 5.24
C TRP A 95 -9.52 -0.42 5.06
N GLY A 96 -9.33 0.89 5.10
CA GLY A 96 -7.99 1.51 5.01
C GLY A 96 -7.39 1.70 6.40
N LEU A 97 -6.29 1.01 6.70
CA LEU A 97 -5.44 1.30 7.86
C LEU A 97 -4.29 2.21 7.40
N TYR A 98 -4.37 3.50 7.73
CA TYR A 98 -3.30 4.46 7.48
C TYR A 98 -2.39 4.56 8.71
N TYR A 99 -1.16 4.05 8.59
CA TYR A 99 -0.12 4.26 9.60
C TYR A 99 0.88 5.31 9.09
N GLN A 100 0.81 6.52 9.66
CA GLN A 100 1.86 7.52 9.46
C GLN A 100 2.93 7.34 10.54
N PHE A 101 4.08 6.81 10.16
CA PHE A 101 5.26 6.83 11.03
C PHE A 101 5.74 8.29 11.13
N ARG A 102 5.48 8.96 12.26
CA ARG A 102 6.20 10.18 12.62
C ARG A 102 7.57 9.77 13.14
N SER A 103 8.62 10.00 12.36
CA SER A 103 9.98 10.00 12.88
C SER A 103 10.23 11.30 13.64
N GLU A 104 9.70 11.40 14.86
CA GLU A 104 10.28 12.26 15.89
C GLU A 104 11.18 11.37 16.78
N LEU A 105 12.21 10.82 16.16
CA LEU A 105 13.39 10.31 16.86
C LEU A 105 14.39 11.46 16.90
N SER A 106 14.17 12.42 17.78
CA SER A 106 15.24 13.25 18.32
C SER A 106 16.11 12.37 19.20
N ILE A 107 17.13 11.75 18.60
CA ILE A 107 18.31 11.26 19.32
C ILE A 107 19.28 12.43 19.40
N SER A 108 19.22 13.17 20.51
CA SER A 108 20.31 13.81 21.28
C SER A 108 19.75 14.94 22.11
#